data_AF-A0A935JB49-F1
#
_entry.id   AF-A0A935JB49-F1
#
_cell.length_a   1.000
_cell.length_b   1.000
_cell.length_c   1.000
_cell.angle_alpha   90.00
_cell.angle_beta   90.00
_cell.angle_gamma   90.00
#
_symmetry.space_group_name_H-M   'P 1'
#
loop_
_entity.id
_entity.type
_entity.pdbx_description
1 polymer ?
#
loop_
_entity_poly.entity_id
_entity_poly.type
_entity_poly.pdbx_seq_one_letter_code
_entity_poly.pdbx_strand_id
1 'polypeptide(L)'
;MLNLTLNTNDSIETVLPTVELAMHTGDVCNIHNINYLGHIHMAALTLLAMSENLLDPVTGRIFHPHPGFRLLGIDEHGVTRTLVM
;
A
#
# COMPACT_ATOMS: atom_id res chain seq x y z
N MET A 1 -7.81 -2.09 -10.42
CA MET A 1 -7.01 -0.90 -10.01
C MET A 1 -7.73 -0.24 -8.86
N LEU A 2 -7.02 -0.01 -7.76
CA LEU A 2 -7.53 0.62 -6.54
C LEU A 2 -6.86 1.98 -6.33
N ASN A 3 -7.64 2.98 -5.92
CA ASN A 3 -7.15 4.33 -5.67
C ASN A 3 -7.55 4.75 -4.25
N LEU A 4 -6.58 5.28 -3.50
CA LEU A 4 -6.75 5.84 -2.17
C LEU A 4 -6.22 7.27 -2.19
N THR A 5 -6.92 8.21 -1.55
CA THR A 5 -6.45 9.59 -1.40
C THR A 5 -6.32 9.91 0.08
N LEU A 6 -5.11 10.24 0.50
CA LEU A 6 -4.83 10.58 1.89
C LEU A 6 -5.16 12.05 2.18
N ASN A 7 -5.59 12.27 3.42
CA ASN A 7 -5.66 13.57 4.07
C ASN A 7 -4.64 13.63 5.23
N THR A 8 -4.43 14.81 5.81
CA THR A 8 -3.36 15.04 6.80
C THR A 8 -3.53 14.30 8.12
N ASN A 9 -4.71 13.71 8.36
CA ASN A 9 -5.02 12.96 9.57
C ASN A 9 -4.94 11.45 9.35
N ASP A 10 -4.70 10.99 8.13
CA ASP A 10 -4.60 9.58 7.82
C ASP A 10 -3.27 9.00 8.31
N SER A 11 -3.33 7.76 8.75
CA SER A 11 -2.18 6.98 9.20
C SER A 11 -2.04 5.72 8.36
N ILE A 12 -1.01 4.91 8.64
CA ILE A 12 -0.76 3.67 7.90
C ILE A 12 -1.94 2.71 8.01
N GLU A 13 -2.63 2.68 9.15
CA GLU A 13 -3.80 1.85 9.39
C GLU A 13 -4.95 2.16 8.42
N THR A 14 -5.09 3.41 7.95
CA THR A 14 -6.08 3.78 6.91
C THR A 14 -5.73 3.19 5.54
N VAL A 15 -4.44 2.98 5.28
CA VAL A 15 -3.92 2.53 3.98
C VAL A 15 -3.97 1.02 3.83
N LEU A 16 -3.65 0.29 4.91
CA LEU A 16 -3.45 -1.15 4.88
C LEU A 16 -4.60 -1.94 4.23
N PRO A 17 -5.89 -1.71 4.53
CA PRO A 17 -6.96 -2.52 3.94
C PRO A 17 -7.02 -2.44 2.41
N THR A 18 -6.74 -1.26 1.83
CA THR A 18 -6.75 -1.08 0.37
C THR A 18 -5.53 -1.74 -0.26
N VAL A 19 -4.38 -1.66 0.40
CA VAL A 19 -3.14 -2.31 -0.07
C VAL A 19 -3.26 -3.82 0.03
N GLU A 20 -3.77 -4.37 1.13
CA GLU A 20 -4.02 -5.81 1.30
C GLU A 20 -4.99 -6.34 0.23
N LEU A 21 -6.07 -5.62 -0.06
CA LEU A 21 -6.99 -5.99 -1.13
C LEU A 21 -6.29 -6.01 -2.51
N ALA A 22 -5.44 -5.03 -2.80
CA ALA A 22 -4.63 -5.01 -4.03
C ALA A 22 -3.65 -6.20 -4.06
N MET A 23 -3.04 -6.54 -2.94
CA MET A 23 -2.14 -7.70 -2.82
C MET A 23 -2.88 -9.00 -3.09
N HIS A 24 -4.11 -9.17 -2.61
CA HIS A 24 -4.91 -10.36 -2.87
C HIS A 24 -5.37 -10.46 -4.33
N THR A 25 -5.76 -9.34 -4.92
CA THR A 25 -6.36 -9.30 -6.27
C THR A 25 -5.33 -9.18 -7.39
N GLY A 26 -4.10 -8.78 -7.07
CA GLY A 26 -3.07 -8.46 -8.06
C GLY A 26 -3.28 -7.13 -8.75
N ASP A 27 -4.10 -6.26 -8.17
CA ASP A 27 -4.37 -4.94 -8.71
C ASP A 27 -3.24 -3.95 -8.45
N VAL A 28 -3.17 -2.92 -9.28
CA VAL A 28 -2.36 -1.74 -9.01
C VAL A 28 -3.06 -0.90 -7.94
N CYS A 29 -2.36 -0.60 -6.84
CA CYS A 29 -2.78 0.30 -5.77
C CYS A 29 -2.10 1.66 -5.92
N ASN A 30 -2.89 2.71 -6.13
CA ASN A 30 -2.41 4.09 -6.20
C ASN A 30 -2.79 4.83 -4.91
N ILE A 31 -1.80 5.41 -4.24
CA ILE A 31 -2.00 6.22 -3.04
C ILE A 31 -1.66 7.68 -3.36
N HIS A 32 -2.66 8.54 -3.41
CA HIS A 32 -2.52 9.98 -3.60
C HIS A 32 -2.22 10.69 -2.28
N ASN A 33 -1.45 11.78 -2.36
CA ASN A 33 -0.93 12.54 -1.22
C ASN A 33 -0.09 11.66 -0.28
N ILE A 34 0.72 10.74 -0.84
CA ILE A 34 1.47 9.77 -0.03
C ILE A 34 2.44 10.44 0.96
N ASN A 35 2.87 11.67 0.67
CA ASN A 35 3.69 12.49 1.57
C ASN A 35 3.01 12.74 2.93
N TYR A 36 1.68 12.69 3.03
CA TYR A 36 0.95 12.84 4.30
C TYR A 36 1.17 11.67 5.26
N LEU A 37 1.55 10.49 4.76
CA LEU A 37 1.87 9.34 5.59
C LEU A 37 3.17 9.54 6.39
N GLY A 38 4.07 10.39 5.89
CA GLY A 38 5.41 10.59 6.45
C GLY A 38 6.40 9.48 6.07
N HIS A 39 7.69 9.81 6.15
CA HIS A 39 8.77 8.94 5.65
C HIS A 39 8.85 7.56 6.33
N ILE A 40 8.63 7.52 7.65
CA ILE A 40 8.71 6.27 8.42
C ILE A 40 7.61 5.29 8.00
N HIS A 41 6.37 5.77 7.91
CA HIS A 41 5.25 4.93 7.50
C HIS A 41 5.32 4.56 6.02
N MET A 42 5.82 5.43 5.13
CA MET A 42 6.09 5.06 3.74
C MET A 42 7.11 3.91 3.64
N ALA A 43 8.18 3.95 4.45
CA ALA A 43 9.16 2.87 4.50
C ALA A 43 8.54 1.57 5.05
N ALA A 44 7.77 1.64 6.14
CA ALA A 44 7.05 0.50 6.70
C ALA A 44 6.08 -0.11 5.68
N LEU A 45 5.33 0.73 4.96
CA LEU A 45 4.40 0.29 3.92
C LEU A 45 5.13 -0.39 2.77
N THR A 46 6.28 0.14 2.35
CA THR A 46 7.10 -0.45 1.28
C THR A 46 7.64 -1.83 1.70
N LEU A 47 8.15 -1.94 2.94
CA LEU A 47 8.63 -3.21 3.48
C LEU A 47 7.51 -4.25 3.59
N LEU A 48 6.33 -3.84 4.07
CA LEU A 48 5.16 -4.71 4.11
C LEU A 48 4.75 -5.15 2.70
N ALA A 49 4.75 -4.21 1.75
CA ALA A 49 4.37 -4.45 0.37
C ALA A 49 5.32 -5.42 -0.37
N MET A 50 6.58 -5.50 0.05
CA MET A 50 7.59 -6.42 -0.48
C MET A 50 7.65 -7.77 0.25
N SER A 51 6.89 -7.96 1.34
CA SER A 51 6.93 -9.20 2.10
C SER A 51 6.29 -10.34 1.31
N GLU A 52 7.03 -11.44 1.15
CA GLU A 52 6.50 -12.65 0.53
C GLU A 52 5.47 -13.35 1.40
N ASN A 53 5.51 -13.16 2.72
CA ASN A 53 4.63 -13.82 3.68
C ASN A 53 3.95 -12.77 4.55
N LEU A 54 2.64 -12.63 4.40
CA LEU A 54 1.83 -11.70 5.19
C LEU A 54 0.81 -12.48 6.00
N LEU A 55 0.62 -12.08 7.25
CA LEU A 55 -0.43 -12.63 8.10
C LEU A 55 -1.72 -11.86 7.83
N ASP A 56 -2.75 -12.55 7.34
CA ASP A 56 -4.11 -12.02 7.30
C ASP A 56 -4.63 -11.93 8.75
N PRO A 57 -4.89 -10.71 9.28
CA PRO A 57 -5.32 -10.54 10.67
C PRO A 57 -6.74 -11.06 10.93
N VAL A 58 -7.56 -11.23 9.89
CA VAL A 58 -8.94 -11.73 9.99
C VAL A 58 -8.96 -13.24 10.04
N THR A 59 -8.22 -13.91 9.16
CA THR A 59 -8.22 -15.39 9.08
C THR A 59 -7.10 -16.05 9.88
N GLY A 60 -6.09 -15.28 10.29
CA GLY A 60 -4.87 -15.78 10.93
C GLY A 60 -3.98 -16.62 10.00
N ARG A 61 -4.24 -16.59 8.68
CA ARG A 61 -3.49 -17.38 7.70
C ARG A 61 -2.41 -16.55 7.05
N ILE A 62 -1.31 -17.22 6.67
CA ILE A 62 -0.30 -16.61 5.83
C ILE A 62 -0.82 -16.58 4.40
N PHE A 63 -0.65 -15.44 3.72
CA PHE A 63 -0.87 -15.29 2.30
C PHE A 63 0.37 -14.69 1.63
N HIS A 64 0.42 -14.88 0.31
CA HIS A 64 1.44 -14.31 -0.55
C HIS A 64 0.79 -13.25 -1.44
N PRO A 65 1.43 -12.07 -1.62
CA PRO A 65 0.94 -11.08 -2.56
C PRO A 65 0.88 -11.67 -3.98
N HIS A 66 -0.18 -11.35 -4.71
CA HIS A 66 -0.35 -11.79 -6.08
C HIS A 66 0.76 -11.20 -6.96
N PRO A 67 1.37 -11.96 -7.89
CA PRO A 67 2.52 -11.48 -8.70
C PRO A 67 2.25 -10.25 -9.57
N GLY A 68 0.97 -9.92 -9.81
CA GLY A 68 0.55 -8.74 -10.55
C GLY A 68 0.42 -7.46 -9.71
N PHE A 69 0.49 -7.58 -8.38
CA PHE A 69 0.35 -6.46 -7.46
C PHE A 69 1.42 -5.42 -7.68
N ARG A 70 1.02 -4.14 -7.71
CA ARG A 70 1.93 -3.00 -7.76
C ARG A 70 1.47 -1.92 -6.80
N LEU A 71 2.41 -1.24 -6.19
CA LEU A 71 2.14 -0.13 -5.28
C LEU A 71 2.78 1.15 -5.79
N LEU A 72 1.95 2.15 -6.07
CA LEU A 72 2.36 3.46 -6.55
C LEU A 72 1.96 4.54 -5.53
N GLY A 73 2.91 5.39 -5.16
CA GLY A 73 2.66 6.59 -4.37
C GLY A 73 2.67 7.82 -5.27
N ILE A 74 1.68 8.69 -5.12
CA ILE A 74 1.58 9.97 -5.83
C ILE A 74 1.61 11.06 -4.77
N ASP A 75 2.56 11.98 -4.85
CA ASP A 75 2.60 13.09 -3.90
C ASP A 75 1.54 14.17 -4.22
N GLU A 76 1.41 15.16 -3.33
CA GLU A 76 0.45 16.26 -3.48
C GLU A 76 0.67 17.14 -4.73
N HIS A 77 1.82 17.00 -5.39
CA HIS A 77 2.14 17.68 -6.66
C HIS A 77 1.89 16.80 -7.88
N GLY A 78 1.42 15.56 -7.69
CA GLY A 78 1.15 14.61 -8.76
C GLY A 78 2.39 13.82 -9.22
N VAL A 79 3.51 13.87 -8.51
CA VAL A 79 4.70 13.09 -8.86
C VAL A 79 4.52 11.64 -8.41
N THR A 80 4.54 10.73 -9.37
CA THR A 80 4.42 9.29 -9.12
C THR A 80 5.76 8.66 -8.75
N ARG A 81 5.75 7.84 -7.70
CA ARG A 81 6.86 7.01 -7.23
C ARG A 81 6.40 5.56 -7.18
N THR A 82 7.15 4.68 -7.81
CA THR A 82 6.90 3.24 -7.68
C THR A 82 7.50 2.76 -6.36
N LEU A 83 6.66 2.19 -5.49
CA LEU A 83 7.09 1.64 -4.21
C LEU A 83 7.37 0.13 -4.33
N VAL A 84 6.53 -0.59 -5.09
CA VAL A 84 6.68 -2.03 -5.40
C VAL A 84 6.26 -2.31 -6.83
N MET A 85 6.99 -3.20 -7.52
CA MET A 85 6.78 -3.60 -8.92
C MET A 85 6.30 -5.04 -9.08
#